data_AF-A0ABD4W7N0-F1
#
_entry.id   AF-A0ABD4W7N0-F1
#
_cell.length_a   1.000
_cell.length_b   1.000
_cell.length_c   1.000
_cell.angle_alpha   90.00
_cell.angle_beta   90.00
_cell.angle_gamma   90.00
#
_symmetry.space_group_name_H-M   'P 1'
#
loop_
_entity.id
_entity.type
_entity.pdbx_description
1 polymer ?
#
loop_
_entity_poly.entity_id
_entity_poly.type
_entity_poly.pdbx_seq_one_letter_code
_entity_poly.pdbx_strand_id
1 'polypeptide(L)'
;MSNTAETPTIIQPDISANRVTNLRKRLFTWFAEQRLHCIVFIAYVTVTVTVSCFHEPWFDEAQAWLIARDCSWKELLTVRTHYEGHPPLWWMLLAIPAKLGMPYEIGLKSLNLMCAALMIWLLEFKTKLPELLKVILPFSYFLCYQYGVTSRPYALMIAAMLLIAINWNNRNTKPWPVILSMMLLCATSSYGLAIAGMLALNWTIQFLCGERSLIKNKQRFAGLVLLLVFAIILLLNVLPAPGTYHGDFDIHGTATTSPAWVSVFNTWLVMPSETLFTSTLSDGNMQFIALTPSKLFMPCVMSCLMWCFLIQICLRRKTASLLLTTYLGISVAFTAHLSMHHAGIILGFFIAILAIDCDIEKINSNDWPQWIRNLNNRVMTLLGPKKTERYLRFFKILGLIFMLVSVYWTASASICDIRYDYSSSRAVASFIKTNHLEQYRWMAGWTRVSKNDTASNPKINKIIDKGGYCGGTDCIDYTSWYGSTLIDSAPYFDHTLLANAYKGRSYSSWEWCVDPYAGKKDIETWKSWGEPEFYDTLYQPFFFSDLGYDRNHYTKIKIAETKTPWKSTWSEGACEIYVRNDIYENVLHSPDPGIDWPDGATRR
;
A
#
# COMPACT_ATOMS: atom_id res chain seq x y z
N MET A 1 43.66 -38.90 -68.12
CA MET A 1 43.63 -38.49 -66.70
C MET A 1 43.70 -36.96 -66.70
N SER A 2 42.79 -36.15 -66.21
CA SER A 2 41.64 -36.29 -65.31
C SER A 2 40.55 -35.28 -65.70
N ASN A 3 39.28 -35.69 -65.71
CA ASN A 3 38.14 -34.78 -65.70
C ASN A 3 37.81 -34.44 -64.24
N THR A 4 37.99 -33.19 -63.83
CA THR A 4 37.48 -32.67 -62.56
C THR A 4 36.11 -32.04 -62.80
N ALA A 5 35.07 -32.64 -62.24
CA ALA A 5 33.72 -32.10 -62.20
C ALA A 5 33.61 -31.05 -61.09
N GLU A 6 33.14 -29.85 -61.42
CA GLU A 6 32.74 -28.83 -60.46
C GLU A 6 31.34 -29.15 -59.91
N THR A 7 31.23 -29.29 -58.60
CA THR A 7 29.96 -29.41 -57.87
C THR A 7 29.37 -28.02 -57.62
N PRO A 8 28.09 -27.75 -57.95
CA PRO A 8 27.48 -26.45 -57.65
C PRO A 8 27.14 -26.34 -56.17
N THR A 9 27.66 -25.31 -55.52
CA THR A 9 27.34 -24.96 -54.13
C THR A 9 25.92 -24.39 -54.06
N ILE A 10 24.98 -25.14 -53.47
CA ILE A 10 23.64 -24.63 -53.16
C ILE A 10 23.76 -23.66 -51.98
N ILE A 11 23.66 -22.35 -52.26
CA ILE A 11 23.52 -21.32 -51.23
C ILE A 11 22.14 -21.51 -50.59
N GLN A 12 22.10 -22.07 -49.38
CA GLN A 12 20.87 -22.05 -48.58
C GLN A 12 20.54 -20.61 -48.21
N PRO A 13 19.30 -20.13 -48.44
CA PRO A 13 18.91 -18.79 -48.02
C PRO A 13 19.01 -18.69 -46.49
N ASP A 14 19.64 -17.61 -46.01
CA ASP A 14 19.89 -17.37 -44.60
C ASP A 14 18.57 -17.33 -43.80
N ILE A 15 18.26 -18.47 -43.18
CA ILE A 15 17.04 -18.73 -42.40
C ILE A 15 16.93 -17.74 -41.22
N SER A 16 18.06 -17.18 -40.75
CA SER A 16 18.10 -16.24 -39.64
C SER A 16 17.56 -14.86 -40.02
N ALA A 17 17.96 -14.33 -41.19
CA ALA A 17 17.52 -13.03 -41.69
C ALA A 17 16.01 -13.00 -41.97
N ASN A 18 15.46 -14.09 -42.52
CA ASN A 18 14.02 -14.26 -42.74
C ASN A 18 13.21 -14.39 -41.43
N ARG A 19 13.82 -14.91 -40.36
CA ARG A 19 13.17 -15.03 -39.05
C ARG A 19 13.12 -13.68 -38.33
N VAL A 20 14.19 -12.88 -38.41
CA VAL A 20 14.26 -11.52 -37.82
C VAL A 20 13.31 -10.55 -38.54
N THR A 21 13.25 -10.58 -39.86
CA THR A 21 12.32 -9.75 -40.65
C THR A 21 10.85 -10.11 -40.40
N ASN A 22 10.52 -11.39 -40.28
CA ASN A 22 9.17 -11.82 -39.91
C ASN A 22 8.79 -11.44 -38.47
N LEU A 23 9.72 -11.53 -37.53
CA LEU A 23 9.50 -11.07 -36.15
C LEU A 23 9.26 -9.55 -36.11
N ARG A 24 10.10 -8.77 -36.81
CA ARG A 24 9.96 -7.31 -36.93
C ARG A 24 8.62 -6.91 -37.54
N LYS A 25 8.18 -7.59 -38.61
CA LYS A 25 6.88 -7.35 -39.24
C LYS A 25 5.72 -7.67 -38.31
N ARG A 26 5.76 -8.80 -37.58
CA ARG A 26 4.75 -9.18 -36.58
C ARG A 26 4.67 -8.20 -35.41
N LEU A 27 5.83 -7.74 -34.92
CA LEU A 27 5.88 -6.71 -33.88
C LEU A 27 5.28 -5.40 -34.38
N PHE A 28 5.65 -4.96 -35.58
CA PHE A 28 5.14 -3.72 -36.16
C PHE A 28 3.62 -3.76 -36.37
N THR A 29 3.06 -4.87 -36.88
CA THR A 29 1.61 -5.04 -37.01
C THR A 29 0.91 -5.05 -35.66
N TRP A 30 1.48 -5.75 -34.67
CA TRP A 30 0.93 -5.76 -33.30
C TRP A 30 0.95 -4.36 -32.67
N PHE A 31 2.05 -3.62 -32.80
CA PHE A 31 2.15 -2.22 -32.34
C PHE A 31 1.15 -1.31 -33.02
N ALA A 32 0.93 -1.48 -34.33
CA ALA A 32 -0.04 -0.68 -35.07
C ALA A 32 -1.47 -0.94 -34.58
N GLU A 33 -1.82 -2.20 -34.30
CA GLU A 33 -3.13 -2.60 -33.77
C GLU A 33 -3.35 -2.16 -32.31
N GLN A 34 -2.29 -2.13 -31.50
CA GLN A 34 -2.34 -1.80 -30.07
C GLN A 34 -1.83 -0.38 -29.75
N ARG A 35 -1.75 0.50 -30.76
CA ARG A 35 -1.08 1.80 -30.66
C ARG A 35 -1.56 2.63 -29.48
N LEU A 36 -2.87 2.70 -29.26
CA LEU A 36 -3.44 3.44 -28.12
C LEU A 36 -2.96 2.88 -26.78
N HIS A 37 -3.05 1.57 -26.60
CA HIS A 37 -2.62 0.89 -25.37
C HIS A 37 -1.11 1.01 -25.13
N CYS A 38 -0.30 0.97 -26.18
CA CYS A 38 1.13 1.27 -26.06
C CYS A 38 1.38 2.71 -25.62
N ILE A 39 0.66 3.69 -26.17
CA ILE A 39 0.77 5.10 -25.75
C ILE A 39 0.36 5.25 -24.28
N VAL A 40 -0.77 4.68 -23.87
CA VAL A 40 -1.25 4.71 -22.48
C VAL A 40 -0.23 4.08 -21.54
N PHE A 41 0.29 2.90 -21.86
CA PHE A 41 1.28 2.21 -21.05
C PHE A 41 2.60 2.98 -20.93
N ILE A 42 3.12 3.52 -22.04
CA ILE A 42 4.34 4.35 -22.03
C ILE A 42 4.11 5.63 -21.22
N ALA A 43 2.96 6.28 -21.39
CA ALA A 43 2.62 7.48 -20.63
C ALA A 43 2.50 7.18 -19.12
N TYR A 44 1.86 6.06 -18.74
CA TYR A 44 1.79 5.61 -17.35
C TYR A 44 3.20 5.42 -16.76
N VAL A 45 4.05 4.61 -17.41
CA VAL A 45 5.42 4.36 -16.93
C VAL A 45 6.21 5.66 -16.83
N THR A 46 6.05 6.57 -17.80
CA THR A 46 6.73 7.88 -17.78
C THR A 46 6.29 8.72 -16.59
N VAL A 47 4.98 8.82 -16.32
CA VAL A 47 4.46 9.55 -15.16
C VAL A 47 4.95 8.92 -13.87
N THR A 48 4.78 7.61 -13.69
CA THR A 48 5.21 6.91 -12.48
C THR A 48 6.70 7.06 -12.22
N VAL A 49 7.56 6.85 -13.23
CA VAL A 49 9.01 7.05 -13.10
C VAL A 49 9.33 8.49 -12.70
N THR A 50 8.70 9.47 -13.36
CA THR A 50 8.94 10.88 -13.08
C THR A 50 8.63 11.20 -11.62
N VAL A 51 7.44 10.83 -11.13
CA VAL A 51 7.04 11.10 -9.73
C VAL A 51 7.91 10.32 -8.75
N SER A 52 8.19 9.03 -9.02
CA SER A 52 9.06 8.20 -8.18
C SER A 52 10.49 8.74 -8.04
N CYS A 53 11.00 9.50 -9.01
CA CYS A 53 12.31 10.16 -8.89
C CYS A 53 12.33 11.24 -7.80
N PHE A 54 11.21 11.92 -7.54
CA PHE A 54 11.10 12.95 -6.50
C PHE A 54 10.59 12.36 -5.19
N HIS A 55 9.68 11.39 -5.27
CA HIS A 55 9.05 10.76 -4.12
C HIS A 55 10.08 10.36 -3.05
N GLU A 56 9.84 10.78 -1.82
CA GLU A 56 10.72 10.46 -0.71
C GLU A 56 10.13 9.30 0.10
N PRO A 57 10.83 8.15 0.19
CA PRO A 57 10.30 7.01 0.90
C PRO A 57 10.01 7.33 2.36
N TRP A 58 8.85 6.92 2.85
CA TRP A 58 8.42 7.14 4.24
C TRP A 58 8.60 5.87 5.08
N PHE A 59 8.23 5.97 6.36
CA PHE A 59 8.40 4.92 7.36
C PHE A 59 8.04 3.52 6.87
N ASP A 60 6.87 3.33 6.27
CA ASP A 60 6.39 2.02 5.82
C ASP A 60 7.26 1.41 4.70
N GLU A 61 7.92 2.24 3.90
CA GLU A 61 8.87 1.82 2.88
C GLU A 61 10.26 1.55 3.47
N ALA A 62 10.72 2.40 4.39
CA ALA A 62 12.01 2.25 5.08
C ALA A 62 12.01 1.00 5.95
N GLN A 63 10.98 0.81 6.77
CA GLN A 63 10.74 -0.36 7.59
C GLN A 63 10.80 -1.65 6.78
N ALA A 64 10.09 -1.71 5.63
CA ALA A 64 10.07 -2.89 4.78
C ALA A 64 11.45 -3.21 4.17
N TRP A 65 12.20 -2.17 3.78
CA TRP A 65 13.55 -2.34 3.25
C TRP A 65 14.55 -2.81 4.32
N LEU A 66 14.52 -2.20 5.51
CA LEU A 66 15.41 -2.55 6.62
C LEU A 66 15.16 -3.99 7.08
N ILE A 67 13.91 -4.41 7.19
CA ILE A 67 13.56 -5.81 7.45
C ILE A 67 14.17 -6.72 6.37
N ALA A 68 14.00 -6.39 5.09
CA ALA A 68 14.50 -7.20 4.00
C ALA A 68 16.04 -7.27 3.94
N ARG A 69 16.72 -6.15 4.23
CA ARG A 69 18.18 -6.03 4.25
C ARG A 69 18.77 -6.80 5.44
N ASP A 70 18.25 -6.56 6.63
CA ASP A 70 18.94 -6.88 7.89
C ASP A 70 18.47 -8.21 8.52
N CYS A 71 17.26 -8.70 8.21
CA CYS A 71 16.83 -10.02 8.68
C CYS A 71 17.42 -11.16 7.85
N SER A 72 17.69 -12.31 8.47
CA SER A 72 17.97 -13.55 7.74
C SER A 72 16.73 -14.04 6.98
N TRP A 73 16.92 -14.84 5.93
CA TRP A 73 15.81 -15.48 5.20
C TRP A 73 14.89 -16.31 6.10
N LYS A 74 15.45 -16.93 7.15
CA LYS A 74 14.68 -17.65 8.16
C LYS A 74 13.78 -16.70 8.96
N GLU A 75 14.33 -15.59 9.44
CA GLU A 75 13.56 -14.60 10.21
C GLU A 75 12.45 -13.95 9.39
N LEU A 76 12.70 -13.68 8.10
CA LEU A 76 11.68 -13.17 7.18
C LEU A 76 10.48 -14.12 7.06
N LEU A 77 10.71 -15.44 7.13
CA LEU A 77 9.67 -16.46 6.95
C LEU A 77 8.98 -16.88 8.25
N THR A 78 9.70 -16.88 9.38
CA THR A 78 9.23 -17.53 10.62
C THR A 78 9.13 -16.60 11.82
N VAL A 79 9.57 -15.33 11.72
CA VAL A 79 9.58 -14.41 12.85
C VAL A 79 8.88 -13.11 12.50
N ARG A 80 9.33 -12.40 11.46
CA ARG A 80 8.86 -11.04 11.16
C ARG A 80 7.39 -10.99 10.76
N THR A 81 6.89 -12.00 10.05
CA THR A 81 5.48 -12.13 9.64
C THR A 81 4.51 -12.07 10.83
N HIS A 82 4.91 -12.58 11.99
CA HIS A 82 4.10 -12.59 13.22
C HIS A 82 4.00 -11.22 13.91
N TYR A 83 4.95 -10.32 13.65
CA TYR A 83 4.98 -8.98 14.27
C TYR A 83 4.41 -7.89 13.37
N GLU A 84 4.58 -8.04 12.06
CA GLU A 84 4.10 -7.10 11.05
C GLU A 84 2.69 -7.45 10.54
N GLY A 85 2.20 -8.67 10.81
CA GLY A 85 0.88 -9.13 10.35
C GLY A 85 0.78 -9.27 8.82
N HIS A 86 1.92 -9.40 8.13
CA HIS A 86 2.00 -9.39 6.67
C HIS A 86 2.70 -10.65 6.12
N PRO A 87 2.21 -11.28 5.04
CA PRO A 87 2.90 -12.38 4.37
C PRO A 87 4.31 -11.98 3.87
N PRO A 88 5.25 -12.93 3.75
CA PRO A 88 6.67 -12.60 3.59
C PRO A 88 7.07 -12.19 2.17
N LEU A 89 6.22 -12.35 1.16
CA LEU A 89 6.61 -12.22 -0.26
C LEU A 89 7.25 -10.87 -0.58
N TRP A 90 6.68 -9.77 -0.08
CA TRP A 90 7.20 -8.44 -0.36
C TRP A 90 8.63 -8.26 0.15
N TRP A 91 8.90 -8.66 1.40
CA TRP A 91 10.26 -8.60 1.95
C TRP A 91 11.19 -9.58 1.25
N MET A 92 10.72 -10.76 0.85
CA MET A 92 11.54 -11.71 0.10
C MET A 92 11.97 -11.14 -1.26
N LEU A 93 11.08 -10.43 -1.95
CA LEU A 93 11.41 -9.77 -3.21
C LEU A 93 12.39 -8.60 -3.00
N LEU A 94 12.19 -7.79 -1.95
CA LEU A 94 13.11 -6.70 -1.58
C LEU A 94 14.46 -7.20 -1.07
N ALA A 95 14.50 -8.37 -0.42
CA ALA A 95 15.72 -8.94 0.14
C ALA A 95 16.73 -9.30 -0.95
N ILE A 96 16.27 -9.57 -2.18
CA ILE A 96 17.15 -9.83 -3.33
C ILE A 96 18.04 -8.60 -3.62
N PRO A 97 17.50 -7.43 -4.04
CA PRO A 97 18.34 -6.25 -4.28
C PRO A 97 19.01 -5.73 -2.99
N ALA A 98 18.33 -5.77 -1.84
CA ALA A 98 18.89 -5.24 -0.59
C ALA A 98 20.14 -6.00 -0.14
N LYS A 99 20.13 -7.34 -0.21
CA LYS A 99 21.28 -8.18 0.17
C LYS A 99 22.38 -8.21 -0.90
N LEU A 100 22.07 -7.83 -2.14
CA LEU A 100 23.05 -7.61 -3.20
C LEU A 100 23.74 -6.23 -3.11
N GLY A 101 23.38 -5.41 -2.11
CA GLY A 101 23.98 -4.09 -1.91
C GLY A 101 23.45 -3.02 -2.87
N MET A 102 22.28 -3.23 -3.49
CA MET A 102 21.65 -2.20 -4.32
C MET A 102 21.24 -1.01 -3.43
N PRO A 103 21.43 0.25 -3.88
CA PRO A 103 21.01 1.42 -3.11
C PRO A 103 19.51 1.37 -2.80
N TYR A 104 19.16 1.80 -1.58
CA TYR A 104 17.80 1.75 -1.02
C TYR A 104 16.72 2.19 -2.01
N GLU A 105 16.76 3.45 -2.44
CA GLU A 105 15.73 4.01 -3.31
C GLU A 105 15.67 3.28 -4.66
N ILE A 106 16.82 2.89 -5.22
CA ILE A 106 16.87 2.20 -6.51
C ILE A 106 16.21 0.82 -6.40
N GLY A 107 16.61 0.02 -5.40
CA GLY A 107 16.09 -1.34 -5.24
C GLY A 107 14.61 -1.39 -4.89
N LEU A 108 14.17 -0.49 -4.01
CA LEU A 108 12.78 -0.39 -3.58
C LEU A 108 11.88 0.08 -4.74
N LYS A 109 12.22 1.22 -5.36
CA LYS A 109 11.39 1.84 -6.40
C LYS A 109 11.39 1.04 -7.70
N SER A 110 12.51 0.41 -8.07
CA SER A 110 12.55 -0.41 -9.30
C SER A 110 11.66 -1.65 -9.18
N LEU A 111 11.67 -2.33 -8.02
CA LEU A 111 10.77 -3.45 -7.77
C LEU A 111 9.31 -3.00 -7.82
N ASN A 112 8.95 -1.88 -7.17
CA ASN A 112 7.59 -1.35 -7.22
C ASN A 112 7.16 -1.01 -8.65
N LEU A 113 8.02 -0.32 -9.40
CA LEU A 113 7.79 0.02 -10.80
C LEU A 113 7.56 -1.23 -11.66
N MET A 114 8.30 -2.32 -11.43
CA MET A 114 8.08 -3.59 -12.12
C MET A 114 6.68 -4.16 -11.83
N CYS A 115 6.24 -4.13 -10.57
CA CYS A 115 4.91 -4.56 -10.17
C CYS A 115 3.80 -3.67 -10.75
N ALA A 116 3.99 -2.35 -10.72
CA ALA A 116 3.07 -1.35 -11.25
C ALA A 116 2.95 -1.44 -12.79
N ALA A 117 4.08 -1.61 -13.49
CA ALA A 117 4.10 -1.85 -14.92
C ALA A 117 3.41 -3.18 -15.26
N LEU A 118 3.63 -4.25 -14.50
CA LEU A 118 2.91 -5.52 -14.71
C LEU A 118 1.39 -5.34 -14.53
N MET A 119 0.95 -4.64 -13.49
CA MET A 119 -0.45 -4.33 -13.22
C MET A 119 -1.11 -3.64 -14.43
N ILE A 120 -0.53 -2.54 -14.92
CA ILE A 120 -1.10 -1.80 -16.06
C ILE A 120 -0.94 -2.57 -17.37
N TRP A 121 0.14 -3.31 -17.57
CA TRP A 121 0.30 -4.14 -18.76
C TRP A 121 -0.79 -5.23 -18.84
N LEU A 122 -1.13 -5.87 -17.72
CA LEU A 122 -2.24 -6.82 -17.66
C LEU A 122 -3.58 -6.14 -17.96
N LEU A 123 -3.82 -4.97 -17.37
CA LEU A 123 -5.03 -4.19 -17.60
C LEU A 123 -5.18 -3.81 -19.08
N GLU A 124 -4.14 -3.24 -19.68
CA GLU A 124 -4.14 -2.75 -21.06
C GLU A 124 -4.14 -3.86 -22.11
N PHE A 125 -3.36 -4.92 -21.93
CA PHE A 125 -3.14 -5.88 -23.02
C PHE A 125 -3.86 -7.22 -22.84
N LYS A 126 -4.43 -7.50 -21.66
CA LYS A 126 -5.05 -8.79 -21.36
C LYS A 126 -6.53 -8.72 -20.98
N THR A 127 -7.05 -7.56 -20.58
CA THR A 127 -8.48 -7.42 -20.26
C THR A 127 -9.30 -6.99 -21.49
N LYS A 128 -10.60 -7.29 -21.46
CA LYS A 128 -11.60 -6.82 -22.45
C LYS A 128 -12.43 -5.65 -21.93
N LEU A 129 -11.87 -4.88 -20.98
CA LEU A 129 -12.53 -3.69 -20.45
C LEU A 129 -12.82 -2.67 -21.57
N PRO A 130 -13.85 -1.82 -21.43
CA PRO A 130 -14.10 -0.72 -22.35
C PRO A 130 -12.87 0.18 -22.52
N GLU A 131 -12.59 0.59 -23.76
CA GLU A 131 -11.45 1.46 -24.10
C GLU A 131 -11.32 2.69 -23.20
N LEU A 132 -12.45 3.32 -22.87
CA LEU A 132 -12.48 4.49 -22.01
C LEU A 132 -11.92 4.20 -20.60
N LEU A 133 -12.23 3.03 -20.03
CA LEU A 133 -11.71 2.62 -18.73
C LEU A 133 -10.23 2.24 -18.82
N LYS A 134 -9.81 1.58 -19.90
CA LYS A 134 -8.41 1.27 -20.18
C LYS A 134 -7.56 2.54 -20.29
N VAL A 135 -8.08 3.60 -20.90
CA VAL A 135 -7.36 4.88 -20.98
C VAL A 135 -7.32 5.61 -19.63
N ILE A 136 -8.40 5.61 -18.84
CA ILE A 136 -8.50 6.46 -17.63
C ILE A 136 -7.95 5.78 -16.37
N LEU A 137 -8.27 4.50 -16.14
CA LEU A 137 -7.93 3.80 -14.90
C LEU A 137 -6.42 3.80 -14.60
N PRO A 138 -5.50 3.61 -15.57
CA PRO A 138 -4.07 3.69 -15.31
C PRO A 138 -3.63 5.01 -14.67
N PHE A 139 -4.34 6.11 -14.93
CA PHE A 139 -4.05 7.42 -14.36
C PHE A 139 -4.92 7.79 -13.15
N SER A 140 -5.72 6.85 -12.63
CA SER A 140 -6.47 7.04 -11.39
C SER A 140 -5.54 7.13 -10.17
N TYR A 141 -5.98 7.79 -9.11
CA TYR A 141 -5.18 8.06 -7.91
C TYR A 141 -4.53 6.80 -7.34
N PHE A 142 -5.30 5.72 -7.17
CA PHE A 142 -4.77 4.50 -6.56
C PHE A 142 -3.82 3.74 -7.48
N LEU A 143 -4.13 3.59 -8.78
CA LEU A 143 -3.27 2.80 -9.69
C LEU A 143 -2.00 3.54 -10.11
N CYS A 144 -2.08 4.87 -10.24
CA CYS A 144 -0.96 5.69 -10.70
C CYS A 144 -0.11 6.21 -9.54
N TYR A 145 -0.73 6.94 -8.62
CA TYR A 145 -0.01 7.61 -7.54
C TYR A 145 0.19 6.64 -6.36
N GLN A 146 -0.88 6.26 -5.66
CA GLN A 146 -0.77 5.52 -4.39
C GLN A 146 -0.02 4.19 -4.52
N TYR A 147 -0.28 3.39 -5.56
CA TYR A 147 0.37 2.07 -5.72
C TYR A 147 1.45 2.07 -6.80
N GLY A 148 1.45 3.03 -7.71
CA GLY A 148 2.51 3.16 -8.71
C GLY A 148 3.77 3.84 -8.16
N VAL A 149 3.61 4.81 -7.25
CA VAL A 149 4.72 5.61 -6.70
C VAL A 149 5.16 5.10 -5.34
N THR A 150 4.24 4.91 -4.39
CA THR A 150 4.56 4.44 -3.04
C THR A 150 4.82 2.93 -3.04
N SER A 151 6.03 2.52 -2.63
CA SER A 151 6.59 1.19 -2.85
C SER A 151 6.09 0.16 -1.85
N ARG A 152 4.91 -0.38 -2.13
CA ARG A 152 4.19 -1.34 -1.28
C ARG A 152 3.61 -2.48 -2.14
N PRO A 153 3.24 -3.63 -1.56
CA PRO A 153 2.86 -4.81 -2.34
C PRO A 153 1.53 -4.70 -3.11
N TYR A 154 0.83 -3.57 -3.03
CA TYR A 154 -0.53 -3.44 -3.55
C TYR A 154 -0.61 -3.42 -5.08
N ALA A 155 0.41 -2.91 -5.79
CA ALA A 155 0.45 -3.03 -7.25
C ALA A 155 0.50 -4.50 -7.71
N LEU A 156 1.34 -5.31 -7.04
CA LEU A 156 1.42 -6.76 -7.31
C LEU A 156 0.11 -7.47 -6.92
N MET A 157 -0.54 -7.01 -5.85
CA MET A 157 -1.84 -7.54 -5.42
C MET A 157 -2.92 -7.32 -6.49
N ILE A 158 -3.02 -6.13 -7.08
CA ILE A 158 -3.95 -5.86 -8.18
C ILE A 158 -3.57 -6.66 -9.44
N ALA A 159 -2.26 -6.78 -9.75
CA ALA A 159 -1.80 -7.65 -10.84
C ALA A 159 -2.27 -9.10 -10.65
N ALA A 160 -2.19 -9.64 -9.43
CA ALA A 160 -2.70 -10.98 -9.10
C ALA A 160 -4.22 -11.08 -9.29
N MET A 161 -5.00 -10.06 -8.91
CA MET A 161 -6.45 -10.02 -9.17
C MET A 161 -6.78 -9.99 -10.67
N LEU A 162 -6.01 -9.23 -11.47
CA LEU A 162 -6.17 -9.21 -12.92
C LEU A 162 -5.84 -10.57 -13.54
N LEU A 163 -4.77 -11.24 -13.09
CA LEU A 163 -4.44 -12.60 -13.52
C LEU A 163 -5.57 -13.60 -13.21
N ILE A 164 -6.21 -13.49 -12.03
CA ILE A 164 -7.40 -14.26 -11.69
C ILE A 164 -8.53 -13.94 -12.69
N ALA A 165 -8.82 -12.66 -12.93
CA ALA A 165 -9.89 -12.22 -13.82
C ALA A 165 -9.73 -12.74 -15.25
N ILE A 166 -8.52 -12.60 -15.82
CA ILE A 166 -8.17 -13.04 -17.18
C ILE A 166 -8.38 -14.55 -17.36
N ASN A 167 -8.14 -15.34 -16.31
CA ASN A 167 -8.23 -16.80 -16.37
C ASN A 167 -9.56 -17.36 -15.83
N TRP A 168 -10.43 -16.51 -15.28
CA TRP A 168 -11.61 -16.94 -14.53
C TRP A 168 -12.57 -17.79 -15.37
N ASN A 169 -12.85 -17.40 -16.61
CA ASN A 169 -13.79 -18.11 -17.47
C ASN A 169 -13.29 -19.50 -17.89
N ASN A 170 -11.97 -19.71 -17.89
CA ASN A 170 -11.33 -20.99 -18.21
C ASN A 170 -11.04 -21.84 -16.98
N ARG A 171 -11.39 -21.40 -15.75
CA ARG A 171 -11.01 -22.06 -14.50
C ARG A 171 -11.41 -23.54 -14.42
N ASN A 172 -12.54 -23.93 -15.01
CA ASN A 172 -13.02 -25.32 -14.96
C ASN A 172 -12.29 -26.25 -15.94
N THR A 173 -11.67 -25.72 -17.01
CA THR A 173 -10.90 -26.50 -17.99
C THR A 173 -9.40 -26.42 -17.71
N LYS A 174 -8.92 -25.27 -17.26
CA LYS A 174 -7.53 -24.98 -16.89
C LYS A 174 -7.51 -24.32 -15.51
N PRO A 175 -7.56 -25.12 -14.41
CA PRO A 175 -7.67 -24.59 -13.06
C PRO A 175 -6.37 -23.93 -12.56
N TRP A 176 -5.21 -24.45 -12.98
CA TRP A 176 -3.90 -24.05 -12.46
C TRP A 176 -3.59 -22.55 -12.60
N PRO A 177 -3.82 -21.87 -13.74
CA PRO A 177 -3.59 -20.42 -13.83
C PRO A 177 -4.34 -19.60 -12.78
N VAL A 178 -5.62 -19.92 -12.53
CA VAL A 178 -6.42 -19.22 -11.50
C VAL A 178 -5.89 -19.54 -10.10
N ILE A 179 -5.55 -20.80 -9.84
CA ILE A 179 -5.06 -21.27 -8.54
C ILE A 179 -3.70 -20.63 -8.19
N LEU A 180 -2.76 -20.62 -9.12
CA LEU A 180 -1.46 -19.97 -8.92
C LEU A 180 -1.61 -18.45 -8.75
N SER A 181 -2.55 -17.82 -9.46
CA SER A 181 -2.85 -16.39 -9.29
C SER A 181 -3.47 -16.10 -7.92
N MET A 182 -4.32 -17.00 -7.41
CA MET A 182 -4.85 -16.92 -6.03
C MET A 182 -3.75 -17.14 -4.99
N MET A 183 -2.83 -18.07 -5.20
CA MET A 183 -1.67 -18.25 -4.31
C MET A 183 -0.79 -16.99 -4.30
N LEU A 184 -0.53 -16.39 -5.47
CA LEU A 184 0.15 -15.10 -5.53
C LEU A 184 -0.60 -14.03 -4.74
N LEU A 185 -1.92 -13.91 -4.93
CA LEU A 185 -2.76 -12.96 -4.19
C LEU A 185 -2.69 -13.19 -2.67
N CYS A 186 -2.77 -14.43 -2.20
CA CYS A 186 -2.59 -14.76 -0.77
C CYS A 186 -1.22 -14.31 -0.25
N ALA A 187 -0.18 -14.45 -1.08
CA ALA A 187 1.18 -14.10 -0.71
C ALA A 187 1.45 -12.59 -0.71
N THR A 188 0.65 -11.77 -1.38
CA THR A 188 0.87 -10.31 -1.42
C THR A 188 0.43 -9.58 -0.15
N SER A 189 -0.59 -10.06 0.57
CA SER A 189 -1.15 -9.40 1.75
C SER A 189 -2.17 -10.31 2.47
N SER A 190 -2.42 -10.06 3.76
CA SER A 190 -3.51 -10.69 4.53
C SER A 190 -4.90 -10.43 3.92
N TYR A 191 -5.12 -9.27 3.30
CA TYR A 191 -6.36 -9.01 2.53
C TYR A 191 -6.50 -9.92 1.32
N GLY A 192 -5.37 -10.31 0.71
CA GLY A 192 -5.34 -11.25 -0.40
C GLY A 192 -5.83 -12.64 -0.01
N LEU A 193 -5.54 -13.10 1.23
CA LEU A 193 -6.09 -14.35 1.77
C LEU A 193 -7.62 -14.31 1.83
N ALA A 194 -8.20 -13.21 2.32
CA ALA A 194 -9.65 -13.04 2.41
C ALA A 194 -10.31 -13.06 1.02
N ILE A 195 -9.74 -12.33 0.05
CA ILE A 195 -10.28 -12.25 -1.32
C ILE A 195 -10.16 -13.61 -2.02
N ALA A 196 -8.97 -14.23 -2.00
CA ALA A 196 -8.76 -15.53 -2.61
C ALA A 196 -9.65 -16.62 -1.97
N GLY A 197 -9.81 -16.59 -0.64
CA GLY A 197 -10.68 -17.51 0.09
C GLY A 197 -12.14 -17.41 -0.35
N MET A 198 -12.68 -16.19 -0.45
CA MET A 198 -14.07 -15.99 -0.91
C MET A 198 -14.26 -16.36 -2.37
N LEU A 199 -13.30 -16.06 -3.25
CA LEU A 199 -13.35 -16.47 -4.65
C LEU A 199 -13.30 -18.00 -4.79
N ALA A 200 -12.43 -18.67 -4.03
CA ALA A 200 -12.33 -20.14 -4.01
C ALA A 200 -13.60 -20.79 -3.45
N LEU A 201 -14.20 -20.21 -2.41
CA LEU A 201 -15.48 -20.66 -1.85
C LEU A 201 -16.61 -20.53 -2.87
N ASN A 202 -16.74 -19.38 -3.54
CA ASN A 202 -17.72 -19.19 -4.61
C ASN A 202 -17.54 -20.21 -5.73
N TRP A 203 -16.30 -20.41 -6.18
CA TRP A 203 -16.02 -21.40 -7.21
C TRP A 203 -16.40 -22.81 -6.76
N THR A 204 -16.08 -23.17 -5.51
CA THR A 204 -16.42 -24.46 -4.91
C THR A 204 -17.92 -24.71 -4.86
N ILE A 205 -18.70 -23.74 -4.37
CA ILE A 205 -20.16 -23.83 -4.34
C ILE A 205 -20.72 -23.99 -5.76
N GLN A 206 -20.25 -23.20 -6.72
CA GLN A 206 -20.74 -23.24 -8.10
C GLN A 206 -20.59 -24.63 -8.74
N PHE A 207 -19.40 -25.23 -8.66
CA PHE A 207 -19.21 -26.55 -9.27
C PHE A 207 -19.85 -27.67 -8.44
N LEU A 208 -19.99 -27.52 -7.11
CA LEU A 208 -20.69 -28.50 -6.27
C LEU A 208 -22.19 -28.54 -6.59
N CYS A 209 -22.83 -27.38 -6.76
CA CYS A 209 -24.24 -27.32 -7.14
C CYS A 209 -24.50 -27.95 -8.52
N GLY A 210 -23.57 -27.80 -9.47
CA GLY A 210 -23.69 -28.36 -10.82
C GLY A 210 -23.28 -29.83 -10.94
N GLU A 211 -22.12 -30.19 -10.41
CA GLU A 211 -21.50 -31.51 -10.60
C GLU A 211 -21.75 -32.50 -9.45
N ARG A 212 -22.16 -32.01 -8.27
CA ARG A 212 -22.38 -32.79 -7.03
C ARG A 212 -21.17 -33.64 -6.58
N SER A 213 -19.96 -33.30 -7.00
CA SER A 213 -18.72 -34.02 -6.65
C SER A 213 -17.52 -33.07 -6.59
N LEU A 214 -16.70 -33.24 -5.55
CA LEU A 214 -15.43 -32.51 -5.39
C LEU A 214 -14.34 -33.00 -6.34
N ILE A 215 -14.33 -34.31 -6.64
CA ILE A 215 -13.16 -35.01 -7.20
C ILE A 215 -13.30 -35.25 -8.71
N LYS A 216 -14.45 -34.92 -9.31
CA LYS A 216 -14.72 -35.12 -10.74
C LYS A 216 -13.63 -34.52 -11.64
N ASN A 217 -13.20 -33.29 -11.35
CA ASN A 217 -12.01 -32.70 -11.94
C ASN A 217 -10.83 -32.81 -10.95
N LYS A 218 -10.00 -33.83 -11.13
CA LYS A 218 -8.84 -34.11 -10.25
C LYS A 218 -7.85 -32.95 -10.18
N GLN A 219 -7.62 -32.23 -11.27
CA GLN A 219 -6.70 -31.09 -11.30
C GLN A 219 -7.26 -29.91 -10.49
N ARG A 220 -8.55 -29.61 -10.64
CA ARG A 220 -9.24 -28.58 -9.85
C ARG A 220 -9.22 -28.93 -8.38
N PHE A 221 -9.55 -30.17 -8.03
CA PHE A 221 -9.52 -30.65 -6.64
C PHE A 221 -8.11 -30.52 -6.03
N ALA A 222 -7.10 -31.08 -6.69
CA ALA A 222 -5.72 -31.05 -6.21
C ALA A 222 -5.21 -29.61 -6.03
N GLY A 223 -5.49 -28.73 -6.99
CA GLY A 223 -5.07 -27.34 -6.89
C GLY A 223 -5.82 -26.56 -5.79
N LEU A 224 -7.11 -26.81 -5.56
CA LEU A 224 -7.85 -26.19 -4.44
C LEU A 224 -7.34 -26.67 -3.08
N VAL A 225 -6.99 -27.95 -2.96
CA VAL A 225 -6.33 -28.48 -1.76
C VAL A 225 -4.96 -27.82 -1.55
N LEU A 226 -4.16 -27.67 -2.62
CA LEU A 226 -2.88 -26.97 -2.54
C LEU A 226 -3.05 -25.51 -2.12
N LEU A 227 -4.02 -24.80 -2.69
CA LEU A 227 -4.34 -23.41 -2.30
C LEU A 227 -4.75 -23.34 -0.83
N LEU A 228 -5.56 -24.28 -0.34
CA LEU A 228 -5.96 -24.34 1.07
C LEU A 228 -4.77 -24.56 2.00
N VAL A 229 -3.90 -25.53 1.69
CA VAL A 229 -2.69 -25.79 2.47
C VAL A 229 -1.78 -24.56 2.48
N PHE A 230 -1.58 -23.93 1.32
CA PHE A 230 -0.78 -22.72 1.20
C PHE A 230 -1.37 -21.55 2.00
N ALA A 231 -2.69 -21.34 1.94
CA ALA A 231 -3.38 -20.32 2.71
C ALA A 231 -3.28 -20.57 4.22
N ILE A 232 -3.39 -21.84 4.67
CA ILE A 232 -3.21 -22.21 6.09
C ILE A 232 -1.78 -21.89 6.54
N ILE A 233 -0.77 -22.24 5.74
CA ILE A 233 0.64 -21.92 6.07
C ILE A 233 0.83 -20.41 6.22
N LEU A 234 0.30 -19.62 5.29
CA LEU A 234 0.39 -18.16 5.37
C LEU A 234 -0.39 -17.59 6.56
N LEU A 235 -1.59 -18.11 6.85
CA LEU A 235 -2.35 -17.73 8.05
C LEU A 235 -1.55 -18.00 9.32
N LEU A 236 -0.93 -19.18 9.44
CA LEU A 236 -0.08 -19.52 10.57
C LEU A 236 1.14 -18.58 10.68
N ASN A 237 1.74 -18.18 9.56
CA ASN A 237 2.86 -17.24 9.54
C ASN A 237 2.48 -15.83 10.00
N VAL A 238 1.26 -15.37 9.72
CA VAL A 238 0.79 -14.02 10.11
C VAL A 238 0.02 -14.01 11.43
N LEU A 239 -0.14 -15.17 12.10
CA LEU A 239 -0.71 -15.21 13.44
C LEU A 239 0.16 -14.34 14.37
N PRO A 240 -0.43 -13.41 15.11
CA PRO A 240 0.36 -12.48 15.89
C PRO A 240 1.15 -13.20 16.99
N ALA A 241 2.42 -12.86 17.14
CA ALA A 241 3.23 -13.39 18.23
C ALA A 241 2.70 -12.88 19.59
N PRO A 242 2.89 -13.65 20.69
CA PRO A 242 2.56 -13.18 22.03
C PRO A 242 3.25 -11.84 22.32
N GLY A 243 2.48 -10.85 22.75
CA GLY A 243 3.00 -9.50 22.96
C GLY A 243 3.44 -8.86 21.65
N THR A 244 2.61 -8.89 20.60
CA THR A 244 2.77 -8.05 19.41
C THR A 244 1.92 -6.80 19.59
N TYR A 245 2.43 -5.64 19.17
CA TYR A 245 1.63 -4.43 19.09
C TYR A 245 0.62 -4.56 17.95
N HIS A 246 -0.66 -4.42 18.25
CA HIS A 246 -1.72 -4.37 17.24
C HIS A 246 -2.24 -2.94 17.25
N GLY A 247 -2.22 -2.23 16.11
CA GLY A 247 -2.65 -0.81 15.99
C GLY A 247 -4.09 -0.47 16.42
N ASP A 248 -4.79 -1.39 17.07
CA ASP A 248 -6.04 -1.20 17.81
C ASP A 248 -5.83 -0.58 19.20
N PHE A 249 -4.58 -0.49 19.63
CA PHE A 249 -4.21 0.22 20.84
C PHE A 249 -4.12 1.70 20.52
N ASP A 250 -5.22 2.40 20.74
CA ASP A 250 -5.16 3.82 21.08
C ASP A 250 -4.39 3.96 22.40
N ILE A 251 -3.08 4.15 22.25
CA ILE A 251 -2.13 4.28 23.35
C ILE A 251 -2.41 5.55 24.17
N HIS A 252 -3.07 6.53 23.57
CA HIS A 252 -3.46 7.79 24.21
C HIS A 252 -4.86 7.74 24.82
N GLY A 253 -5.60 6.63 24.67
CA GLY A 253 -6.95 6.42 25.26
C GLY A 253 -7.97 7.51 24.91
N THR A 254 -7.71 8.31 23.88
CA THR A 254 -8.51 9.44 23.42
C THR A 254 -9.47 9.13 22.27
N ALA A 255 -9.26 8.02 21.55
CA ALA A 255 -10.00 7.60 20.37
C ALA A 255 -10.90 6.39 20.66
N THR A 256 -12.21 6.62 20.73
CA THR A 256 -13.21 5.55 20.76
C THR A 256 -13.22 4.83 19.40
N THR A 257 -12.88 3.54 19.38
CA THR A 257 -12.97 2.73 18.16
C THR A 257 -14.43 2.55 17.76
N SER A 258 -14.70 2.66 16.47
CA SER A 258 -16.02 2.34 15.92
C SER A 258 -16.30 0.85 16.08
N PRO A 259 -17.52 0.44 16.52
CA PRO A 259 -17.90 -0.96 16.55
C PRO A 259 -17.70 -1.63 15.18
N ALA A 260 -17.29 -2.90 15.14
CA ALA A 260 -16.98 -3.61 13.89
C ALA A 260 -18.12 -3.54 12.86
N TRP A 261 -19.38 -3.59 13.29
CA TRP A 261 -20.53 -3.46 12.38
C TRP A 261 -20.64 -2.09 11.71
N VAL A 262 -20.19 -1.01 12.38
CA VAL A 262 -20.10 0.34 11.80
C VAL A 262 -19.00 0.37 10.75
N SER A 263 -17.84 -0.23 11.01
CA SER A 263 -16.75 -0.33 10.03
C SER A 263 -17.18 -1.13 8.80
N VAL A 264 -17.89 -2.26 8.98
CA VAL A 264 -18.50 -2.99 7.85
C VAL A 264 -19.47 -2.07 7.11
N PHE A 265 -20.43 -1.45 7.80
CA PHE A 265 -21.45 -0.62 7.18
C PHE A 265 -20.85 0.55 6.36
N ASN A 266 -19.89 1.27 6.94
CA ASN A 266 -19.17 2.33 6.26
C ASN A 266 -18.35 1.80 5.07
N THR A 267 -17.84 0.57 5.15
CA THR A 267 -17.14 -0.07 4.02
C THR A 267 -18.10 -0.28 2.85
N TRP A 268 -19.38 -0.56 3.09
CA TRP A 268 -20.36 -0.71 2.01
C TRP A 268 -20.85 0.63 1.45
N LEU A 269 -21.03 1.63 2.32
CA LEU A 269 -21.63 2.91 1.94
C LEU A 269 -20.65 3.97 1.43
N VAL A 270 -19.40 3.94 1.85
CA VAL A 270 -18.47 5.05 1.60
C VAL A 270 -17.31 4.61 0.70
N MET A 271 -16.71 3.45 1.01
CA MET A 271 -15.49 3.00 0.33
C MET A 271 -15.61 2.85 -1.18
N PRO A 272 -16.73 2.38 -1.78
CA PRO A 272 -16.83 2.28 -3.23
C PRO A 272 -16.57 3.62 -3.90
N SER A 273 -17.27 4.67 -3.46
CA SER A 273 -17.07 6.01 -4.00
C SER A 273 -15.69 6.60 -3.70
N GLU A 274 -15.12 6.31 -2.53
CA GLU A 274 -13.78 6.80 -2.15
C GLU A 274 -12.68 6.24 -3.05
N THR A 275 -12.93 5.15 -3.78
CA THR A 275 -11.95 4.60 -4.72
C THR A 275 -11.73 5.45 -5.97
N LEU A 276 -12.75 6.21 -6.42
CA LEU A 276 -12.72 6.90 -7.72
C LEU A 276 -13.37 8.29 -7.77
N PHE A 277 -14.36 8.57 -6.92
CA PHE A 277 -15.28 9.69 -7.13
C PHE A 277 -15.40 10.66 -5.95
N THR A 278 -15.15 10.21 -4.72
CA THR A 278 -15.16 11.08 -3.54
C THR A 278 -13.81 11.10 -2.80
N SER A 279 -13.58 12.16 -2.03
CA SER A 279 -12.39 12.39 -1.21
C SER A 279 -12.80 12.91 0.18
N THR A 280 -13.77 12.24 0.82
CA THR A 280 -14.31 12.71 2.10
C THR A 280 -13.46 12.31 3.30
N LEU A 281 -12.63 11.28 3.15
CA LEU A 281 -11.84 10.69 4.22
C LEU A 281 -10.37 11.02 3.98
N SER A 282 -9.61 11.30 5.03
CA SER A 282 -8.15 11.44 5.01
C SER A 282 -7.47 10.07 5.11
N ASP A 283 -6.14 9.99 4.93
CA ASP A 283 -5.40 8.74 5.15
C ASP A 283 -5.25 8.38 6.64
N GLY A 284 -6.37 7.99 7.25
CA GLY A 284 -6.42 7.49 8.61
C GLY A 284 -6.87 6.04 8.66
N ASN A 285 -6.75 5.41 9.84
CA ASN A 285 -7.36 4.11 10.06
C ASN A 285 -8.86 4.27 10.30
N MET A 286 -9.65 3.53 9.53
CA MET A 286 -11.09 3.59 9.48
C MET A 286 -11.77 3.36 10.84
N GLN A 287 -11.15 2.59 11.74
CA GLN A 287 -11.70 2.36 13.07
C GLN A 287 -11.77 3.63 13.93
N PHE A 288 -10.96 4.63 13.62
CA PHE A 288 -10.91 5.91 14.33
C PHE A 288 -11.64 7.05 13.59
N ILE A 289 -12.21 6.76 12.41
CA ILE A 289 -12.92 7.77 11.61
C ILE A 289 -14.39 7.84 12.05
N ALA A 290 -14.74 8.91 12.75
CA ALA A 290 -16.13 9.24 13.06
C ALA A 290 -16.79 9.98 11.88
N LEU A 291 -17.80 9.37 11.26
CA LEU A 291 -18.54 9.96 10.14
C LEU A 291 -19.78 10.69 10.62
N THR A 292 -19.80 12.02 10.46
CA THR A 292 -21.02 12.81 10.69
C THR A 292 -22.01 12.62 9.53
N PRO A 293 -23.33 12.70 9.77
CA PRO A 293 -24.35 12.57 8.71
C PRO A 293 -24.11 13.50 7.51
N SER A 294 -23.60 14.72 7.76
CA SER A 294 -23.26 15.69 6.72
C SER A 294 -22.13 15.23 5.78
N LYS A 295 -21.17 14.43 6.28
CA LYS A 295 -20.06 13.87 5.49
C LYS A 295 -20.45 12.59 4.73
N LEU A 296 -21.60 12.00 5.04
CA LEU A 296 -22.05 10.72 4.46
C LEU A 296 -22.85 10.87 3.17
N PHE A 297 -23.63 11.94 3.00
CA PHE A 297 -24.61 12.04 1.91
C PHE A 297 -24.00 11.79 0.52
N MET A 298 -22.95 12.52 0.16
CA MET A 298 -22.36 12.43 -1.18
C MET A 298 -21.65 11.09 -1.45
N PRO A 299 -20.78 10.57 -0.55
CA PRO A 299 -20.23 9.22 -0.70
C PRO A 299 -21.28 8.13 -0.78
N CYS A 300 -22.33 8.19 0.04
CA CYS A 300 -23.42 7.22 0.00
C CYS A 300 -24.13 7.22 -1.36
N VAL A 301 -24.49 8.40 -1.88
CA VAL A 301 -25.14 8.52 -3.20
C VAL A 301 -24.23 7.95 -4.29
N MET A 302 -22.95 8.30 -4.29
CA MET A 302 -22.01 7.82 -5.32
C MET A 302 -21.72 6.32 -5.20
N SER A 303 -21.59 5.79 -3.99
CA SER A 303 -21.43 4.35 -3.77
C SER A 303 -22.67 3.57 -4.19
N CYS A 304 -23.88 4.08 -3.92
CA CYS A 304 -25.12 3.48 -4.41
C CYS A 304 -25.15 3.44 -5.94
N LEU A 305 -24.74 4.50 -6.63
CA LEU A 305 -24.68 4.51 -8.10
C LEU A 305 -23.66 3.49 -8.63
N MET A 306 -22.48 3.39 -8.01
CA MET A 306 -21.48 2.37 -8.34
C MET A 306 -22.01 0.95 -8.12
N TRP A 307 -22.66 0.70 -6.97
CA TRP A 307 -23.28 -0.59 -6.68
C TRP A 307 -24.36 -0.94 -7.68
N CYS A 308 -25.27 -0.02 -8.00
CA CYS A 308 -26.29 -0.24 -9.01
C CYS A 308 -25.67 -0.62 -10.36
N PHE A 309 -24.61 0.08 -10.78
CA PHE A 309 -23.90 -0.22 -12.02
C PHE A 309 -23.26 -1.61 -12.01
N LEU A 310 -22.45 -1.91 -10.99
CA LEU A 310 -21.73 -3.19 -10.88
C LEU A 310 -22.71 -4.37 -10.72
N ILE A 311 -23.68 -4.27 -9.81
CA ILE A 311 -24.66 -5.33 -9.56
C ILE A 311 -25.48 -5.59 -10.82
N GLN A 312 -25.95 -4.56 -11.51
CA GLN A 312 -26.72 -4.72 -12.74
C GLN A 312 -25.92 -5.46 -13.82
N ILE A 313 -24.63 -5.13 -13.96
CA ILE A 313 -23.74 -5.85 -14.86
C ILE A 313 -23.62 -7.31 -14.42
N CYS A 314 -23.27 -7.56 -13.17
CA CYS A 314 -23.04 -8.90 -12.64
C CYS A 314 -24.31 -9.78 -12.69
N LEU A 315 -25.49 -9.21 -12.50
CA LEU A 315 -26.76 -9.94 -12.59
C LEU A 315 -26.98 -10.49 -14.00
N ARG A 316 -26.70 -9.69 -15.04
CA ARG A 316 -26.80 -10.14 -16.44
C ARG A 316 -25.79 -11.24 -16.77
N ARG A 317 -24.61 -11.23 -16.13
CA ARG A 317 -23.53 -12.22 -16.35
C ARG A 317 -23.58 -13.40 -15.39
N LYS A 318 -24.54 -13.40 -14.46
CA LYS A 318 -24.69 -14.41 -13.38
C LYS A 318 -23.47 -14.51 -12.46
N THR A 319 -22.80 -13.38 -12.23
CA THR A 319 -21.62 -13.23 -11.37
C THR A 319 -21.92 -12.42 -10.10
N ALA A 320 -23.17 -12.02 -9.85
CA ALA A 320 -23.52 -11.17 -8.70
C ALA A 320 -23.13 -11.76 -7.34
N SER A 321 -23.23 -13.08 -7.17
CA SER A 321 -22.74 -13.77 -5.97
C SER A 321 -21.24 -13.54 -5.76
N LEU A 322 -20.46 -13.60 -6.84
CA LEU A 322 -19.01 -13.41 -6.81
C LEU A 322 -18.65 -12.02 -6.30
N LEU A 323 -19.35 -10.99 -6.80
CA LEU A 323 -19.19 -9.60 -6.36
C LEU A 323 -19.55 -9.44 -4.88
N LEU A 324 -20.80 -9.76 -4.50
CA LEU A 324 -21.35 -9.40 -3.20
C LEU A 324 -20.73 -10.20 -2.05
N THR A 325 -20.53 -11.49 -2.23
CA THR A 325 -19.97 -12.33 -1.16
C THR A 325 -18.47 -12.10 -0.97
N THR A 326 -17.72 -11.85 -2.06
CA THR A 326 -16.29 -11.50 -1.94
C THR A 326 -16.13 -10.13 -1.29
N TYR A 327 -16.97 -9.15 -1.67
CA TYR A 327 -16.96 -7.85 -1.00
C TYR A 327 -17.34 -7.95 0.48
N LEU A 328 -18.30 -8.81 0.84
CA LEU A 328 -18.61 -9.09 2.23
C LEU A 328 -17.38 -9.60 2.98
N GLY A 329 -16.64 -10.57 2.43
CA GLY A 329 -15.40 -11.07 3.02
C GLY A 329 -14.32 -9.99 3.17
N ILE A 330 -14.16 -9.12 2.15
CA ILE A 330 -13.28 -7.95 2.23
C ILE A 330 -13.71 -7.03 3.39
N SER A 331 -15.00 -6.70 3.48
CA SER A 331 -15.52 -5.78 4.50
C SER A 331 -15.33 -6.31 5.92
N VAL A 332 -15.38 -7.64 6.12
CA VAL A 332 -15.07 -8.28 7.41
C VAL A 332 -13.57 -8.25 7.68
N ALA A 333 -12.72 -8.53 6.69
CA ALA A 333 -11.27 -8.44 6.87
C ALA A 333 -10.82 -7.01 7.23
N PHE A 334 -11.48 -6.01 6.65
CA PHE A 334 -11.21 -4.60 6.88
C PHE A 334 -11.64 -4.08 8.26
N THR A 335 -12.37 -4.86 9.06
CA THR A 335 -12.70 -4.42 10.44
C THR A 335 -11.52 -4.49 11.39
N ALA A 336 -10.52 -5.33 11.07
CA ALA A 336 -9.34 -5.50 11.94
C ALA A 336 -8.28 -4.43 11.65
N HIS A 337 -7.93 -4.26 10.37
CA HIS A 337 -6.95 -3.26 9.96
C HIS A 337 -7.40 -2.67 8.63
N LEU A 338 -7.70 -1.37 8.59
CA LEU A 338 -7.97 -0.66 7.34
C LEU A 338 -7.55 0.80 7.46
N SER A 339 -6.42 1.15 6.85
CA SER A 339 -6.06 2.54 6.54
C SER A 339 -6.55 2.94 5.15
N MET A 340 -6.87 4.20 4.91
CA MET A 340 -7.55 4.58 3.67
C MET A 340 -6.72 4.38 2.41
N HIS A 341 -5.39 4.41 2.47
CA HIS A 341 -4.56 4.02 1.33
C HIS A 341 -4.82 2.58 0.84
N HIS A 342 -5.42 1.70 1.65
CA HIS A 342 -5.87 0.37 1.22
C HIS A 342 -7.16 0.39 0.38
N ALA A 343 -7.87 1.51 0.26
CA ALA A 343 -9.10 1.59 -0.52
C ALA A 343 -8.88 1.21 -2.01
N GLY A 344 -7.66 1.38 -2.53
CA GLY A 344 -7.29 0.89 -3.86
C GLY A 344 -7.37 -0.63 -4.02
N ILE A 345 -7.34 -1.42 -2.95
CA ILE A 345 -7.62 -2.86 -2.99
C ILE A 345 -9.05 -3.13 -3.45
N ILE A 346 -10.02 -2.34 -2.94
CA ILE A 346 -11.41 -2.42 -3.39
C ILE A 346 -11.51 -2.03 -4.88
N LEU A 347 -10.77 -1.00 -5.30
CA LEU A 347 -10.71 -0.61 -6.71
C LEU A 347 -10.22 -1.76 -7.58
N GLY A 348 -9.09 -2.38 -7.20
CA GLY A 348 -8.54 -3.55 -7.90
C GLY A 348 -9.53 -4.71 -7.98
N PHE A 349 -10.27 -4.97 -6.90
CA PHE A 349 -11.33 -5.97 -6.87
C PHE A 349 -12.48 -5.63 -7.84
N PHE A 350 -12.98 -4.39 -7.85
CA PHE A 350 -14.02 -3.98 -8.78
C PHE A 350 -13.56 -4.06 -10.24
N ILE A 351 -12.32 -3.67 -10.53
CA ILE A 351 -11.72 -3.81 -11.87
C ILE A 351 -11.65 -5.29 -12.26
N ALA A 352 -11.24 -6.17 -11.34
CA ALA A 352 -11.15 -7.60 -11.60
C ALA A 352 -12.52 -8.22 -11.88
N ILE A 353 -13.55 -7.90 -11.09
CA ILE A 353 -14.94 -8.35 -11.35
C ILE A 353 -15.44 -7.83 -12.71
N LEU A 354 -15.22 -6.55 -13.00
CA LEU A 354 -15.65 -5.97 -14.26
C LEU A 354 -14.91 -6.59 -15.45
N ALA A 355 -13.64 -6.95 -15.29
CA ALA A 355 -12.85 -7.64 -16.31
C ALA A 355 -13.38 -9.08 -16.56
N ILE A 356 -13.79 -9.80 -15.51
CA ILE A 356 -14.47 -11.11 -15.65
C ILE A 356 -15.76 -10.95 -16.46
N ASP A 357 -16.59 -9.96 -16.10
CA ASP A 357 -17.88 -9.74 -16.74
C ASP A 357 -17.74 -9.31 -18.21
N CYS A 358 -16.78 -8.45 -18.51
CA CYS A 358 -16.48 -8.03 -19.88
C CYS A 358 -15.89 -9.16 -20.73
N ASP A 359 -15.26 -10.17 -20.11
CA ASP A 359 -14.80 -11.37 -20.81
C ASP A 359 -15.96 -12.29 -21.21
N ILE A 360 -17.03 -12.32 -20.42
CA ILE A 360 -18.28 -13.01 -20.74
C ILE A 360 -19.05 -12.27 -21.84
N GLU A 361 -19.35 -10.98 -21.62
CA GLU A 361 -20.09 -10.15 -22.57
C GLU A 361 -19.68 -8.68 -22.40
N LYS A 362 -19.21 -8.05 -23.48
CA LYS A 362 -18.86 -6.62 -23.50
C LYS A 362 -20.03 -5.75 -23.04
N ILE A 363 -19.74 -4.69 -22.29
CA ILE A 363 -20.74 -3.71 -21.85
C ILE A 363 -21.47 -3.13 -23.08
N ASN A 364 -22.79 -3.13 -23.03
CA ASN A 364 -23.65 -2.69 -24.12
C ASN A 364 -24.95 -2.05 -23.60
N SER A 365 -25.78 -1.54 -24.51
CA SER A 365 -27.01 -0.84 -24.16
C SER A 365 -28.00 -1.68 -23.36
N ASN A 366 -27.96 -3.02 -23.45
CA ASN A 366 -28.83 -3.91 -22.68
C ASN A 366 -28.47 -3.96 -21.20
N ASP A 367 -27.34 -3.38 -20.78
CA ASP A 367 -26.97 -3.26 -19.37
C ASP A 367 -27.86 -2.29 -18.62
N TRP A 368 -28.46 -1.34 -19.32
CA TRP A 368 -29.40 -0.42 -18.72
C TRP A 368 -30.73 -1.12 -18.40
N PRO A 369 -31.29 -0.94 -17.20
CA PRO A 369 -32.63 -1.39 -16.85
C PRO A 369 -33.67 -1.01 -17.92
N GLN A 370 -34.62 -1.92 -18.20
CA GLN A 370 -35.60 -1.74 -19.28
C GLN A 370 -36.35 -0.41 -19.19
N TRP A 371 -36.73 0.00 -17.99
CA TRP A 371 -37.45 1.25 -17.77
C TRP A 371 -36.60 2.49 -18.11
N ILE A 372 -35.29 2.47 -17.85
CA ILE A 372 -34.36 3.55 -18.24
C ILE A 372 -34.28 3.62 -19.76
N ARG A 373 -34.16 2.47 -20.43
CA ARG A 373 -34.13 2.41 -21.89
C ARG A 373 -35.41 2.95 -22.51
N ASN A 374 -36.56 2.56 -21.96
CA ASN A 374 -37.87 3.03 -22.43
C ASN A 374 -38.02 4.55 -22.21
N LEU A 375 -37.62 5.06 -21.05
CA LEU A 375 -37.64 6.49 -20.76
C LEU A 375 -36.73 7.26 -21.70
N ASN A 376 -35.50 6.79 -21.88
CA ASN A 376 -34.52 7.38 -22.80
C ASN A 376 -35.08 7.43 -24.24
N ASN A 377 -35.68 6.33 -24.72
CA ASN A 377 -36.32 6.30 -26.04
C ASN A 377 -37.47 7.31 -26.15
N ARG A 378 -38.33 7.44 -25.14
CA ARG A 378 -39.40 8.45 -25.13
C ARG A 378 -38.85 9.87 -25.20
N VAL A 379 -37.83 10.18 -24.40
CA VAL A 379 -37.16 11.49 -24.40
C VAL A 379 -36.52 11.78 -25.75
N MET A 380 -35.83 10.80 -26.34
CA MET A 380 -35.18 10.94 -27.65
C MET A 380 -36.20 11.19 -28.78
N THR A 381 -37.37 10.55 -28.73
CA THR A 381 -38.45 10.79 -29.69
C THR A 381 -39.02 12.20 -29.56
N LEU A 382 -39.18 12.71 -28.33
CA LEU A 382 -39.69 14.07 -28.08
C LEU A 382 -38.71 15.18 -28.49
N LEU A 383 -37.41 14.95 -28.31
CA LEU A 383 -36.37 15.95 -28.61
C LEU A 383 -36.11 16.11 -30.11
N GLY A 384 -36.37 15.08 -30.91
CA GLY A 384 -35.99 15.02 -32.33
C GLY A 384 -34.47 14.81 -32.53
N PRO A 385 -34.04 14.39 -33.74
CA PRO A 385 -32.71 13.80 -33.96
C PRO A 385 -31.54 14.74 -33.62
N LYS A 386 -31.60 16.02 -34.03
CA LYS A 386 -30.52 16.99 -33.77
C LYS A 386 -30.33 17.30 -32.28
N LYS A 387 -31.43 17.42 -31.51
CA LYS A 387 -31.34 17.67 -30.06
C LYS A 387 -30.94 16.42 -29.31
N THR A 388 -31.38 15.24 -29.75
CA THR A 388 -30.97 13.94 -29.20
C THR A 388 -29.46 13.71 -29.32
N GLU A 389 -28.86 14.03 -30.47
CA GLU A 389 -27.40 13.90 -30.62
C GLU A 389 -26.66 14.84 -29.67
N ARG A 390 -27.11 16.09 -29.55
CA ARG A 390 -26.55 17.06 -28.60
C ARG A 390 -26.68 16.59 -27.15
N TYR A 391 -27.84 16.05 -26.79
CA TYR A 391 -28.12 15.48 -25.47
C TYR A 391 -27.16 14.32 -25.16
N LEU A 392 -27.04 13.34 -26.07
CA LEU A 392 -26.12 12.21 -25.89
C LEU A 392 -24.66 12.66 -25.77
N ARG A 393 -24.25 13.63 -26.58
CA ARG A 393 -22.89 14.19 -26.52
C ARG A 393 -22.64 14.86 -25.18
N PHE A 394 -23.60 15.64 -24.67
CA PHE A 394 -23.51 16.29 -23.37
C PHE A 394 -23.32 15.28 -22.23
N PHE A 395 -24.14 14.22 -22.16
CA PHE A 395 -24.01 13.22 -21.10
C PHE A 395 -22.72 12.40 -21.21
N LYS A 396 -22.22 12.13 -22.42
CA LYS A 396 -20.91 11.50 -22.61
C LYS A 396 -19.77 12.38 -22.07
N ILE A 397 -19.81 13.69 -22.38
CA ILE A 397 -18.82 14.65 -21.88
C ILE A 397 -18.92 14.75 -20.35
N LEU A 398 -20.12 14.83 -19.79
CA LEU A 398 -20.33 14.90 -18.35
C LEU A 398 -19.79 13.64 -17.63
N GLY A 399 -20.09 12.45 -18.17
CA GLY A 399 -19.56 11.20 -17.64
C GLY A 399 -18.03 11.12 -17.73
N LEU A 400 -17.44 11.62 -18.82
CA LEU A 400 -15.99 11.73 -18.97
C LEU A 400 -15.38 12.65 -17.90
N ILE A 401 -15.92 13.86 -17.72
CA ILE A 401 -15.46 14.81 -16.70
C ILE A 401 -15.51 14.17 -15.31
N PHE A 402 -16.57 13.44 -15.01
CA PHE A 402 -16.73 12.76 -13.73
C PHE A 402 -15.65 11.68 -13.49
N MET A 403 -15.28 10.92 -14.52
CA MET A 403 -14.19 9.94 -14.42
C MET A 403 -12.80 10.58 -14.32
N LEU A 404 -12.63 11.81 -14.80
CA LEU A 404 -11.35 12.54 -14.72
C LEU A 404 -11.05 13.11 -13.32
N VAL A 405 -12.00 13.06 -12.37
CA VAL A 405 -11.77 13.49 -10.97
C VAL A 405 -10.61 12.72 -10.33
N SER A 406 -10.55 11.40 -10.53
CA SER A 406 -9.45 10.59 -9.99
C SER A 406 -8.10 10.91 -10.67
N VAL A 407 -8.12 11.29 -11.95
CA VAL A 407 -6.91 11.73 -12.68
C VAL A 407 -6.43 13.09 -12.16
N TYR A 408 -7.35 14.00 -11.84
CA TYR A 408 -7.02 15.26 -11.18
C TYR A 408 -6.32 15.03 -9.84
N TRP A 409 -6.79 14.06 -9.03
CA TRP A 409 -6.11 13.71 -7.78
C TRP A 409 -4.71 13.16 -8.00
N THR A 410 -4.50 12.29 -8.99
CA THR A 410 -3.16 11.84 -9.39
C THR A 410 -2.27 13.03 -9.69
N ALA A 411 -2.75 13.98 -10.52
CA ALA A 411 -1.98 15.17 -10.88
C ALA A 411 -1.67 16.04 -9.65
N SER A 412 -2.67 16.30 -8.79
CA SER A 412 -2.51 17.09 -7.56
C SER A 412 -1.48 16.48 -6.61
N ALA A 413 -1.60 15.18 -6.33
CA ALA A 413 -0.68 14.48 -5.44
C ALA A 413 0.73 14.40 -6.03
N SER A 414 0.85 14.12 -7.32
CA SER A 414 2.14 14.12 -8.03
C SER A 414 2.81 15.49 -7.98
N ILE A 415 2.06 16.58 -8.19
CA ILE A 415 2.61 17.94 -8.10
C ILE A 415 3.09 18.26 -6.67
N CYS A 416 2.36 17.81 -5.64
CA CYS A 416 2.77 17.99 -4.26
C CYS A 416 4.10 17.26 -3.98
N ASP A 417 4.16 15.99 -4.33
CA ASP A 417 5.32 15.09 -4.11
C ASP A 417 6.56 15.48 -4.92
N ILE A 418 6.38 16.14 -6.07
CA ILE A 418 7.49 16.71 -6.86
C ILE A 418 8.01 18.01 -6.23
N ARG A 419 7.15 18.80 -5.58
CA ARG A 419 7.48 20.14 -5.08
C ARG A 419 7.98 20.16 -3.65
N TYR A 420 7.58 19.19 -2.85
CA TYR A 420 7.80 19.15 -1.41
C TYR A 420 8.22 17.74 -1.00
N ASP A 421 9.02 17.65 0.04
CA ASP A 421 9.48 16.37 0.55
C ASP A 421 8.30 15.59 1.18
N TYR A 422 8.08 14.36 0.72
CA TYR A 422 6.98 13.51 1.21
C TYR A 422 7.20 13.04 2.65
N SER A 423 8.46 12.75 2.99
CA SER A 423 8.97 12.37 4.31
C SER A 423 10.27 13.13 4.58
N SER A 424 10.89 12.94 5.76
CA SER A 424 12.18 13.57 6.11
C SER A 424 13.39 12.64 5.91
N SER A 425 13.17 11.45 5.37
CA SER A 425 14.14 10.36 5.21
C SER A 425 15.47 10.77 4.58
N ARG A 426 15.44 11.39 3.40
CA ARG A 426 16.58 11.86 2.62
C ARG A 426 17.17 13.13 3.21
N ALA A 427 16.33 14.07 3.66
CA ALA A 427 16.79 15.30 4.27
C ALA A 427 17.64 15.04 5.52
N VAL A 428 17.19 14.15 6.40
CA VAL A 428 17.93 13.71 7.59
C VAL A 428 19.20 12.97 7.20
N ALA A 429 19.13 12.01 6.26
CA ALA A 429 20.31 11.28 5.82
C ALA A 429 21.38 12.22 5.20
N SER A 430 20.94 13.19 4.40
CA SER A 430 21.82 14.20 3.79
C SER A 430 22.43 15.13 4.84
N PHE A 431 21.64 15.57 5.82
CA PHE A 431 22.11 16.40 6.93
C PHE A 431 23.24 15.70 7.70
N ILE A 432 23.06 14.42 8.04
CA ILE A 432 24.06 13.62 8.74
C ILE A 432 25.34 13.49 7.92
N LYS A 433 25.24 13.06 6.66
CA LYS A 433 26.40 12.80 5.79
C LYS A 433 27.20 14.05 5.44
N THR A 434 26.50 15.15 5.17
CA THR A 434 27.13 16.42 4.75
C THR A 434 27.96 17.04 5.88
N ASN A 435 27.48 16.88 7.12
CA ASN A 435 28.15 17.43 8.30
C ASN A 435 29.06 16.40 9.00
N HIS A 436 29.25 15.21 8.40
CA HIS A 436 30.02 14.11 8.97
C HIS A 436 29.60 13.82 10.42
N LEU A 437 28.32 13.46 10.63
CA LEU A 437 27.74 13.26 11.96
C LEU A 437 27.53 11.79 12.33
N GLU A 438 27.97 10.87 11.49
CA GLU A 438 27.78 9.42 11.64
C GLU A 438 28.49 8.86 12.89
N GLN A 439 29.60 9.48 13.31
CA GLN A 439 30.38 9.06 14.48
C GLN A 439 29.73 9.44 15.81
N TYR A 440 28.74 10.33 15.81
CA TYR A 440 28.12 10.84 17.03
C TYR A 440 27.00 9.92 17.52
N ARG A 441 26.65 10.05 18.80
CA ARG A 441 25.59 9.23 19.37
C ARG A 441 24.23 9.85 19.09
N TRP A 442 23.43 9.13 18.28
CA TRP A 442 22.05 9.47 17.98
C TRP A 442 21.09 8.64 18.83
N MET A 443 20.21 9.28 19.57
CA MET A 443 19.15 8.60 20.33
C MET A 443 17.78 8.97 19.80
N ALA A 444 16.89 7.99 19.67
CA ALA A 444 15.49 8.27 19.37
C ALA A 444 14.66 8.38 20.65
N GLY A 445 13.64 9.26 20.63
CA GLY A 445 12.60 9.26 21.66
C GLY A 445 11.84 7.94 21.66
N TRP A 446 11.44 7.45 22.84
CA TRP A 446 10.64 6.24 22.99
C TRP A 446 9.22 6.56 23.50
N THR A 447 8.32 5.58 23.42
CA THR A 447 6.93 5.77 23.87
C THR A 447 6.78 5.46 25.36
N ARG A 448 6.10 6.35 26.09
CA ARG A 448 5.55 6.06 27.43
C ARG A 448 4.04 5.97 27.37
N VAL A 449 3.48 5.10 28.20
CA VAL A 449 2.03 4.96 28.37
C VAL A 449 1.70 5.14 29.85
N SER A 450 0.80 6.06 30.15
CA SER A 450 0.33 6.33 31.51
C SER A 450 -1.11 5.84 31.70
N LYS A 451 -1.50 5.50 32.94
CA LYS A 451 -2.91 5.15 33.25
C LYS A 451 -3.88 6.27 32.94
N ASN A 452 -3.44 7.53 33.05
CA ASN A 452 -4.26 8.70 32.70
C ASN A 452 -4.56 8.73 31.20
N ASP A 453 -3.57 8.36 30.38
CA ASP A 453 -3.71 8.21 28.94
C ASP A 453 -4.44 6.91 28.56
N THR A 454 -4.61 5.94 29.46
CA THR A 454 -5.25 4.64 29.14
C THR A 454 -6.47 4.32 29.99
N ALA A 455 -7.18 5.34 30.49
CA ALA A 455 -8.33 5.19 31.39
C ALA A 455 -9.40 4.18 30.87
N SER A 456 -9.45 3.94 29.56
CA SER A 456 -10.39 3.05 28.87
C SER A 456 -9.88 1.62 28.59
N ASN A 457 -8.63 1.24 28.93
CA ASN A 457 -8.06 -0.08 28.58
C ASN A 457 -7.63 -0.93 29.80
N PRO A 458 -8.51 -1.82 30.30
CA PRO A 458 -8.24 -2.66 31.48
C PRO A 458 -7.05 -3.63 31.32
N LYS A 459 -6.67 -3.99 30.08
CA LYS A 459 -5.53 -4.89 29.84
C LYS A 459 -4.21 -4.16 30.08
N ILE A 460 -4.09 -2.92 29.63
CA ILE A 460 -2.90 -2.10 29.83
C ILE A 460 -2.78 -1.71 31.31
N ASN A 461 -3.89 -1.30 31.94
CA ASN A 461 -3.88 -0.96 33.36
C ASN A 461 -3.39 -2.14 34.22
N LYS A 462 -3.81 -3.38 33.91
CA LYS A 462 -3.28 -4.59 34.56
C LYS A 462 -1.78 -4.82 34.35
N ILE A 463 -1.22 -4.37 33.23
CA ILE A 463 0.23 -4.49 32.96
C ILE A 463 0.97 -3.41 33.76
N ILE A 464 0.45 -2.18 33.78
CA ILE A 464 1.00 -1.10 34.60
C ILE A 464 0.94 -1.49 36.10
N ASP A 465 -0.17 -2.08 36.55
CA ASP A 465 -0.37 -2.56 37.92
C ASP A 465 0.59 -3.68 38.33
N LYS A 466 1.07 -4.49 37.37
CA LYS A 466 2.08 -5.54 37.64
C LYS A 466 3.48 -4.98 37.92
N GLY A 467 3.67 -3.68 37.74
CA GLY A 467 4.95 -3.01 37.92
C GLY A 467 5.85 -3.08 36.68
N GLY A 468 6.59 -1.99 36.48
CA GLY A 468 7.54 -1.71 35.42
C GLY A 468 8.10 -0.32 35.73
N TYR A 469 9.35 -0.04 35.40
CA TYR A 469 9.87 1.31 35.66
C TYR A 469 9.19 2.30 34.74
N CYS A 470 8.72 3.38 35.33
CA CYS A 470 8.58 4.64 34.65
C CYS A 470 9.14 5.74 35.52
N GLY A 471 9.54 6.86 34.91
CA GLY A 471 10.04 8.03 35.64
C GLY A 471 9.00 8.74 36.53
N GLY A 472 7.73 8.31 36.52
CA GLY A 472 6.62 8.88 37.30
C GLY A 472 5.76 7.82 38.02
N THR A 473 4.54 8.18 38.44
CA THR A 473 3.55 7.25 39.01
C THR A 473 2.63 6.71 37.91
N ASP A 474 2.24 5.43 37.98
CA ASP A 474 1.19 4.83 37.12
C ASP A 474 1.49 4.81 35.61
N CYS A 475 2.69 4.44 35.21
CA CYS A 475 3.10 4.38 33.80
C CYS A 475 4.04 3.21 33.48
N ILE A 476 4.29 2.99 32.18
CA ILE A 476 5.28 2.05 31.65
C ILE A 476 5.99 2.64 30.42
N ASP A 477 7.31 2.44 30.36
CA ASP A 477 8.16 2.84 29.24
C ASP A 477 8.37 1.72 28.22
N TYR A 478 8.20 2.05 26.94
CA TYR A 478 8.36 1.16 25.79
C TYR A 478 9.58 1.53 24.95
N THR A 479 10.72 0.97 25.31
CA THR A 479 12.00 1.18 24.61
C THR A 479 12.08 0.45 23.26
N SER A 480 11.14 -0.45 22.98
CA SER A 480 11.01 -1.14 21.67
C SER A 480 10.31 -0.31 20.60
N TRP A 481 9.68 0.80 20.98
CA TRP A 481 8.97 1.70 20.07
C TRP A 481 9.54 3.11 20.21
N TYR A 482 10.11 3.61 19.13
CA TYR A 482 10.82 4.88 19.09
C TYR A 482 10.53 5.64 17.79
N GLY A 483 10.92 6.92 17.75
CA GLY A 483 10.62 7.84 16.67
C GLY A 483 11.01 7.36 15.28
N SER A 484 10.18 7.72 14.29
CA SER A 484 10.38 7.26 12.91
C SER A 484 11.55 7.94 12.22
N THR A 485 11.97 9.13 12.63
CA THR A 485 12.99 9.95 11.93
C THR A 485 14.25 9.19 11.58
N LEU A 486 14.80 8.46 12.55
CA LEU A 486 16.03 7.70 12.35
C LEU A 486 15.79 6.37 11.63
N ILE A 487 14.59 5.78 11.74
CA ILE A 487 14.22 4.61 10.94
C ILE A 487 14.05 4.99 9.47
N ASP A 488 13.43 6.14 9.20
CA ASP A 488 13.16 6.64 7.86
C ASP A 488 14.46 6.87 7.10
N SER A 489 15.50 7.36 7.79
CA SER A 489 16.82 7.64 7.22
C SER A 489 17.83 6.48 7.34
N ALA A 490 17.58 5.48 8.19
CA ALA A 490 18.47 4.32 8.37
C ALA A 490 18.84 3.55 7.08
N PRO A 491 17.97 3.43 6.04
CA PRO A 491 18.32 2.72 4.81
C PRO A 491 19.49 3.32 4.04
N TYR A 492 19.86 4.59 4.28
CA TYR A 492 20.98 5.26 3.61
C TYR A 492 22.33 5.00 4.28
N PHE A 493 22.35 4.27 5.39
CA PHE A 493 23.56 3.93 6.14
C PHE A 493 23.77 2.41 6.17
N ASP A 494 25.03 1.99 6.23
CA ASP A 494 25.40 0.56 6.27
C ASP A 494 25.07 -0.10 7.61
N HIS A 495 24.93 0.70 8.66
CA HIS A 495 24.56 0.26 10.00
C HIS A 495 23.57 1.25 10.63
N THR A 496 22.87 0.82 11.67
CA THR A 496 21.98 1.71 12.42
C THR A 496 22.80 2.76 13.18
N LEU A 497 22.44 4.03 13.01
CA LEU A 497 23.00 5.13 13.82
C LEU A 497 22.32 5.24 15.18
N LEU A 498 21.20 4.52 15.37
CA LEU A 498 20.40 4.58 16.58
C LEU A 498 21.12 3.87 17.73
N ALA A 499 21.65 4.65 18.66
CA ALA A 499 22.39 4.15 19.82
C ALA A 499 21.51 3.40 20.81
N ASN A 500 20.25 3.80 20.94
CA ASN A 500 19.25 3.12 21.76
C ASN A 500 18.37 2.15 20.95
N ALA A 501 18.89 1.60 19.86
CA ALA A 501 18.21 0.62 19.03
C ALA A 501 17.81 -0.62 19.85
N TYR A 502 16.51 -0.92 19.86
CA TYR A 502 15.98 -2.09 20.56
C TYR A 502 16.61 -3.37 20.02
N LYS A 503 17.37 -4.07 20.87
CA LYS A 503 18.18 -5.26 20.52
C LYS A 503 19.15 -5.03 19.35
N GLY A 504 19.62 -3.78 19.16
CA GLY A 504 20.52 -3.41 18.07
C GLY A 504 19.90 -3.47 16.67
N ARG A 505 18.56 -3.52 16.56
CA ARG A 505 17.86 -3.60 15.27
C ARG A 505 17.75 -2.22 14.62
N SER A 506 17.88 -2.19 13.30
CA SER A 506 17.70 -0.98 12.47
C SER A 506 16.24 -0.65 12.19
N TYR A 507 15.32 -1.60 12.41
CA TYR A 507 13.90 -1.50 12.11
C TYR A 507 13.05 -1.62 13.39
N SER A 508 11.82 -1.11 13.34
CA SER A 508 10.84 -1.28 14.42
C SER A 508 10.46 -2.74 14.60
N SER A 509 10.52 -3.25 15.83
CA SER A 509 10.29 -4.68 16.07
C SER A 509 8.83 -5.08 16.31
N TRP A 510 7.98 -4.10 16.65
CA TRP A 510 6.59 -4.28 17.11
C TRP A 510 6.41 -5.25 18.28
N GLU A 511 7.49 -5.59 18.99
CA GLU A 511 7.45 -6.37 20.22
C GLU A 511 6.85 -5.52 21.37
N TRP A 512 5.74 -5.98 21.92
CA TRP A 512 4.90 -5.33 22.94
C TRP A 512 4.96 -6.05 24.29
N CYS A 513 5.41 -5.33 25.33
CA CYS A 513 5.20 -5.65 26.75
C CYS A 513 5.32 -7.13 27.17
N VAL A 514 6.29 -7.86 26.60
CA VAL A 514 6.57 -9.24 27.01
C VAL A 514 7.15 -9.26 28.43
N ASP A 515 7.94 -8.24 28.77
CA ASP A 515 8.50 -8.01 30.11
C ASP A 515 8.37 -6.52 30.48
N PRO A 516 7.51 -6.16 31.45
CA PRO A 516 7.31 -4.77 31.86
C PRO A 516 8.54 -4.15 32.57
N TYR A 517 9.54 -4.96 32.95
CA TYR A 517 10.80 -4.49 33.53
C TYR A 517 11.93 -4.32 32.50
N ALA A 518 11.76 -4.76 31.25
CA ALA A 518 12.79 -4.62 30.23
C ALA A 518 13.15 -3.14 29.97
N GLY A 519 12.13 -2.28 29.87
CA GLY A 519 12.33 -0.83 29.71
C GLY A 519 13.09 -0.19 30.87
N LYS A 520 12.94 -0.71 32.10
CA LYS A 520 13.72 -0.26 33.26
C LYS A 520 15.21 -0.38 33.01
N LYS A 521 15.63 -1.59 32.61
CA LYS A 521 17.04 -1.92 32.40
C LYS A 521 17.62 -1.08 31.27
N ASP A 522 16.86 -0.91 30.19
CA ASP A 522 17.26 -0.09 29.06
C ASP A 522 17.47 1.37 29.51
N ILE A 523 16.53 1.96 30.23
CA ILE A 523 16.62 3.33 30.74
C ILE A 523 17.78 3.49 31.73
N GLU A 524 17.95 2.59 32.70
CA GLU A 524 19.11 2.61 33.62
C GLU A 524 20.44 2.56 32.87
N THR A 525 20.50 1.75 31.80
CA THR A 525 21.65 1.68 30.93
C THR A 525 21.88 3.02 30.22
N TRP A 526 20.84 3.65 29.65
CA TRP A 526 20.95 4.93 28.96
C TRP A 526 21.34 6.09 29.88
N LYS A 527 20.88 6.07 31.15
CA LYS A 527 21.33 7.04 32.16
C LYS A 527 22.83 6.97 32.40
N SER A 528 23.42 5.78 32.33
CA SER A 528 24.87 5.60 32.53
C SER A 528 25.73 6.16 31.38
N TRP A 529 25.13 6.46 30.23
CA TRP A 529 25.83 6.86 29.01
C TRP A 529 26.14 8.36 28.93
N GLY A 530 25.57 9.18 29.81
CA GLY A 530 25.60 10.65 29.72
C GLY A 530 24.72 11.19 28.58
N GLU A 531 24.82 12.48 28.32
CA GLU A 531 24.04 13.21 27.31
C GLU A 531 24.50 12.86 25.87
N PRO A 532 23.61 12.42 24.96
CA PRO A 532 23.96 12.18 23.56
C PRO A 532 24.23 13.50 22.82
N GLU A 533 24.91 13.42 21.68
CA GLU A 533 25.09 14.60 20.82
C GLU A 533 23.80 14.97 20.09
N PHE A 534 23.00 13.97 19.72
CA PHE A 534 21.77 14.14 18.97
C PHE A 534 20.63 13.31 19.56
N TYR A 535 19.44 13.88 19.59
CA TYR A 535 18.22 13.10 19.75
C TYR A 535 17.02 13.66 19.00
N ASP A 536 16.13 12.76 18.57
CA ASP A 536 14.81 13.11 18.05
C ASP A 536 13.74 12.98 19.16
N THR A 537 12.56 13.57 18.97
CA THR A 537 11.46 13.44 19.94
C THR A 537 10.13 13.15 19.28
N LEU A 538 9.28 12.39 19.97
CA LEU A 538 7.86 12.24 19.69
C LEU A 538 6.97 13.07 20.62
N TYR A 539 7.57 13.92 21.48
CA TYR A 539 6.99 14.62 22.64
C TYR A 539 6.80 13.74 23.88
N GLN A 540 7.69 13.92 24.86
CA GLN A 540 7.40 14.02 26.31
C GLN A 540 8.75 14.27 27.08
N PRO A 541 8.75 14.96 28.23
CA PRO A 541 9.94 15.54 28.89
C PRO A 541 10.95 14.56 29.53
N PHE A 542 10.89 13.25 29.24
CA PHE A 542 11.67 12.19 29.92
C PHE A 542 13.18 12.30 29.77
N PHE A 543 13.67 12.78 28.62
CA PHE A 543 15.10 13.02 28.44
C PHE A 543 15.61 13.93 29.56
N PHE A 544 14.81 14.92 29.97
CA PHE A 544 15.13 15.84 31.05
C PHE A 544 14.72 15.31 32.43
N SER A 545 13.52 14.73 32.57
CA SER A 545 13.01 14.28 33.87
C SER A 545 13.64 12.97 34.34
N ASP A 546 13.86 12.04 33.41
CA ASP A 546 14.17 10.65 33.74
C ASP A 546 15.63 10.33 33.42
N LEU A 547 16.13 10.75 32.26
CA LEU A 547 17.56 10.62 31.97
C LEU A 547 18.41 11.71 32.64
N GLY A 548 17.75 12.79 33.12
CA GLY A 548 18.41 13.88 33.85
C GLY A 548 19.21 14.81 32.96
N TYR A 549 18.95 14.86 31.66
CA TYR A 549 19.64 15.76 30.74
C TYR A 549 19.26 17.21 31.03
N ASP A 550 20.19 18.16 30.82
CA ASP A 550 19.91 19.58 30.93
C ASP A 550 19.43 20.12 29.57
N ARG A 551 18.25 20.70 29.56
CA ARG A 551 17.67 21.32 28.36
C ARG A 551 18.53 22.45 27.80
N ASN A 552 19.21 23.18 28.67
CA ASN A 552 20.07 24.31 28.27
C ASN A 552 21.31 23.84 27.52
N HIS A 553 21.64 22.55 27.53
CA HIS A 553 22.74 21.99 26.75
C HIS A 553 22.38 21.72 25.29
N TYR A 554 21.12 21.92 24.87
CA TYR A 554 20.69 21.57 23.52
C TYR A 554 20.04 22.73 22.76
N THR A 555 20.27 22.72 21.46
CA THR A 555 19.63 23.58 20.47
C THR A 555 18.72 22.75 19.58
N LYS A 556 17.46 23.17 19.46
CA LYS A 556 16.47 22.57 18.58
C LYS A 556 16.67 23.09 17.16
N ILE A 557 16.81 22.19 16.19
CA ILE A 557 16.92 22.52 14.78
C ILE A 557 15.79 21.87 14.00
N LYS A 558 15.28 22.57 12.99
CA LYS A 558 14.36 22.02 12.00
C LYS A 558 15.15 21.62 10.77
N ILE A 559 15.14 20.33 10.43
CA ILE A 559 15.90 19.78 9.30
C ILE A 559 15.09 19.81 8.02
N ALA A 560 13.79 19.52 8.11
CA ALA A 560 12.91 19.45 6.94
C ALA A 560 11.48 19.86 7.29
N GLU A 561 10.78 20.39 6.29
CA GLU A 561 9.32 20.52 6.27
C GLU A 561 8.78 19.51 5.25
N THR A 562 7.77 18.75 5.64
CA THR A 562 7.20 17.69 4.80
C THR A 562 5.78 18.03 4.40
N LYS A 563 5.38 17.60 3.19
CA LYS A 563 4.00 17.65 2.74
C LYS A 563 3.58 16.32 2.14
N THR A 564 2.78 15.58 2.89
CA THR A 564 2.27 14.27 2.46
C THR A 564 0.91 14.46 1.77
N PRO A 565 0.80 14.21 0.45
CA PRO A 565 -0.46 14.38 -0.26
C PRO A 565 -1.44 13.24 0.03
N TRP A 566 -2.71 13.61 0.04
CA TRP A 566 -3.84 12.71 -0.01
C TRP A 566 -4.87 13.24 -1.01
N LYS A 567 -4.96 12.58 -2.17
CA LYS A 567 -5.78 13.01 -3.32
C LYS A 567 -5.49 14.48 -3.69
N SER A 568 -6.42 15.40 -3.45
CA SER A 568 -6.25 16.84 -3.72
C SER A 568 -5.90 17.68 -2.48
N THR A 569 -5.66 17.03 -1.35
CA THR A 569 -5.29 17.67 -0.07
C THR A 569 -3.91 17.19 0.36
N TRP A 570 -3.34 17.78 1.40
CA TRP A 570 -2.06 17.34 1.98
C TRP A 570 -2.04 17.64 3.49
N SER A 571 -1.23 16.88 4.22
CA SER A 571 -0.84 17.19 5.60
C SER A 571 0.57 17.76 5.63
N GLU A 572 0.80 18.74 6.48
CA GLU A 572 2.11 19.35 6.69
C GLU A 572 2.75 18.79 7.96
N GLY A 573 4.06 18.59 7.92
CA GLY A 573 4.85 18.13 9.04
C GLY A 573 6.21 18.83 9.07
N ALA A 574 6.95 18.63 10.15
CA ALA A 574 8.33 19.07 10.27
C ALA A 574 9.15 18.01 10.98
N CYS A 575 10.40 17.85 10.56
CA CYS A 575 11.38 17.03 11.24
C CYS A 575 12.29 17.94 12.06
N GLU A 576 12.23 17.76 13.38
CA GLU A 576 12.98 18.55 14.34
C GLU A 576 13.90 17.63 15.15
N ILE A 577 15.15 18.05 15.31
CA ILE A 577 16.19 17.30 16.05
C ILE A 577 16.83 18.23 17.07
N TYR A 578 17.24 17.69 18.20
CA TYR A 578 17.97 18.40 19.23
C TYR A 578 19.45 18.06 19.12
N VAL A 579 20.28 19.10 19.12
CA VAL A 579 21.74 19.02 18.96
C VAL A 579 22.40 19.63 20.19
N ARG A 580 23.35 18.93 20.78
CA ARG A 580 24.11 19.47 21.92
C ARG A 580 24.88 20.73 21.50
N ASN A 581 24.91 21.75 22.35
CA ASN A 581 25.38 23.10 21.99
C ASN A 581 26.85 23.12 21.56
N ASP A 582 27.70 22.30 22.16
CA ASP A 582 29.11 22.14 21.75
C ASP A 582 29.22 21.65 20.30
N ILE A 583 28.36 20.73 19.87
CA ILE A 583 28.31 20.27 18.48
C ILE A 583 27.69 21.33 17.58
N TYR A 584 26.61 21.97 18.02
CA TYR A 584 25.92 23.00 17.27
C TYR A 584 26.83 24.18 16.91
N GLU A 585 27.55 24.73 17.89
CA GLU A 585 28.46 25.86 17.71
C GLU A 585 29.68 25.50 16.86
N ASN A 586 30.27 24.32 17.09
CA ASN A 586 31.53 23.92 16.46
C ASN A 586 31.40 23.25 15.10
N VAL A 587 30.26 22.62 14.80
CA VAL A 587 30.06 21.83 13.57
C VAL A 587 29.03 22.47 12.64
N LEU A 588 27.95 23.06 13.19
CA LEU A 588 26.85 23.59 12.37
C LEU A 588 26.95 25.10 12.12
N HIS A 589 27.79 25.83 12.88
CA HIS A 589 28.16 27.24 12.67
C HIS A 589 26.98 28.21 12.39
N SER A 590 25.78 27.90 12.89
CA SER A 590 24.56 28.68 12.64
C SER A 590 24.12 29.42 13.91
N PRO A 591 23.54 30.64 13.82
CA PRO A 591 22.84 31.25 14.94
C PRO A 591 21.60 30.41 15.31
N ASP A 592 21.28 30.36 16.61
CA ASP A 592 20.13 29.65 17.18
C ASP A 592 18.83 29.98 16.41
N PRO A 593 18.11 29.00 15.84
CA PRO A 593 16.96 29.26 14.99
C PRO A 593 15.74 29.77 15.75
N GLY A 594 15.79 29.85 17.10
CA GLY A 594 14.72 30.43 17.91
C GLY A 594 13.41 29.63 17.87
N ILE A 595 13.50 28.31 17.67
CA ILE A 595 12.34 27.42 17.59
C ILE A 595 11.82 27.14 19.00
N ASP A 596 10.53 27.40 19.21
CA ASP A 596 9.86 27.13 20.48
C ASP A 596 9.90 25.65 20.85
N TRP A 597 10.03 25.40 22.16
CA TRP A 597 10.01 24.04 22.67
C TRP A 597 8.59 23.47 22.59
N PRO A 598 8.48 22.16 22.34
CA PRO A 598 7.22 21.41 22.27
C PRO A 598 6.23 21.66 23.43
N ASP A 599 6.71 22.00 24.61
CA ASP A 599 5.94 22.22 25.84
C ASP A 599 5.69 23.71 26.16
N GLY A 600 5.99 24.61 25.21
CA GLY A 600 5.82 26.06 25.39
C GLY A 600 6.84 26.69 26.34
N ALA A 601 7.88 25.96 26.75
CA ALA A 601 8.92 26.49 27.62
C ALA A 601 9.95 27.31 26.81
N THR A 602 10.31 28.50 27.30
CA THR A 602 11.43 29.28 26.78
C THR A 602 12.75 28.74 27.35
N ARG A 603 13.86 28.86 26.59
CA ARG A 603 15.22 28.70 27.16
C ARG A 603 15.32 29.60 28.41
N ARG A 604 15.94 29.10 29.48
CA ARG A 604 16.17 29.92 30.68
C ARG A 604 17.24 30.96 30.45
#